data_AF-A0A3N5EY83-F1
#
_entry.id   AF-A0A3N5EY83-F1
#
_cell.length_a   1.000
_cell.length_b   1.000
_cell.length_c   1.000
_cell.angle_alpha   90.00
_cell.angle_beta   90.00
_cell.angle_gamma   90.00
#
_symmetry.space_group_name_H-M   'P 1'
#
loop_
_entity.id
_entity.type
_entity.pdbx_description
1 polymer ?
#
loop_
_entity_poly.entity_id
_entity_poly.type
_entity_poly.pdbx_seq_one_letter_code
_entity_poly.pdbx_strand_id
1 'polypeptide(L)'
;MTLSKEETYECPRCAGEAHSDDDFCTHCGELFLEQVPCSVHPDRSAKGACIICAIPFCPECGGWIGRSFLCNQHSGYEIYEEHVRVFGTNDTLQAEYARSCLEKAGLHPIIFSRKASPLSLGAPDYTLFRASGDFDGHIVNELKVMVPAQEVPEAEKRLKGLDLIK
;
A
#
# COMPACT_ATOMS: atom_id res chain seq x y z
N MET A 1 3.59 -32.77 -21.15
CA MET A 1 3.80 -31.48 -20.49
C MET A 1 2.49 -31.09 -19.85
N THR A 2 2.25 -31.50 -18.61
CA THR A 2 1.00 -31.25 -17.89
C THR A 2 1.01 -29.81 -17.41
N LEU A 3 0.05 -29.02 -17.92
CA LEU A 3 -0.30 -27.71 -17.38
C LEU A 3 -0.68 -27.89 -15.90
N SER A 4 0.18 -27.41 -15.01
CA SER A 4 -0.13 -27.27 -13.58
C SER A 4 -1.29 -26.30 -13.45
N LYS A 5 -2.42 -26.84 -12.98
CA LYS A 5 -3.63 -26.08 -12.68
C LYS A 5 -3.29 -25.20 -11.49
N GLU A 6 -3.20 -23.89 -11.69
CA GLU A 6 -3.04 -22.93 -10.60
C GLU A 6 -4.32 -23.00 -9.75
N GLU A 7 -4.25 -23.71 -8.63
CA GLU A 7 -5.37 -23.80 -7.70
C GLU A 7 -5.41 -22.51 -6.88
N THR A 8 -6.28 -21.58 -7.28
CA THR A 8 -6.62 -20.42 -6.47
C THR A 8 -7.65 -20.82 -5.42
N TYR A 9 -7.56 -20.24 -4.23
CA TYR A 9 -8.50 -20.43 -3.15
C TYR A 9 -8.82 -19.11 -2.47
N GLU A 10 -9.91 -19.07 -1.72
CA GLU A 10 -10.33 -17.86 -1.00
C GLU A 10 -9.61 -17.76 0.34
N CYS A 11 -9.02 -16.59 0.61
CA CYS A 11 -8.44 -16.31 1.91
C CYS A 11 -9.53 -16.38 2.99
N PRO A 12 -9.33 -17.13 4.08
CA PRO A 12 -10.33 -17.31 5.14
C PRO A 12 -10.66 -16.01 5.89
N ARG A 13 -9.85 -14.96 5.72
CA ARG A 13 -10.01 -13.69 6.42
C ARG A 13 -10.65 -12.60 5.57
N CYS A 14 -10.10 -12.34 4.38
CA CYS A 14 -10.57 -11.25 3.53
C CYS A 14 -11.45 -11.71 2.37
N ALA A 15 -11.59 -13.03 2.15
CA ALA A 15 -12.24 -13.62 0.97
C ALA A 15 -11.62 -13.17 -0.37
N GLY A 16 -10.40 -12.63 -0.35
CA GLY A 16 -9.62 -12.36 -1.56
C GLY A 16 -9.08 -13.65 -2.15
N GLU A 17 -8.82 -13.64 -3.45
CA GLU A 17 -8.20 -14.77 -4.15
C GLU A 17 -6.73 -14.89 -3.71
N ALA A 18 -6.30 -16.11 -3.39
CA ALA A 18 -4.93 -16.43 -3.04
C ALA A 18 -4.45 -17.64 -3.85
N HIS A 19 -3.17 -17.67 -4.20
CA HIS A 19 -2.60 -18.84 -4.84
C HIS A 19 -2.25 -19.91 -3.81
N SER A 20 -2.51 -21.17 -4.13
CA SER A 20 -2.15 -22.36 -3.33
C SER A 20 -0.68 -22.42 -2.93
N ASP A 21 0.21 -21.88 -3.77
CA ASP A 21 1.66 -21.83 -3.51
C ASP A 21 2.08 -20.61 -2.66
N ASP A 22 1.18 -19.67 -2.37
CA ASP A 22 1.53 -18.54 -1.51
C ASP A 22 1.54 -18.97 -0.03
N ASP A 23 2.54 -18.50 0.72
CA ASP A 23 2.64 -18.73 2.16
C ASP A 23 1.70 -17.81 2.98
N PHE A 24 1.23 -16.73 2.35
CA PHE A 24 0.38 -15.72 2.97
C PHE A 24 -0.52 -15.00 1.94
N CYS A 25 -1.62 -14.44 2.43
CA CYS A 25 -2.53 -13.67 1.59
C CYS A 25 -1.94 -12.30 1.26
N THR A 26 -1.73 -12.02 -0.03
CA THR A 26 -1.20 -10.74 -0.52
C THR A 26 -2.14 -9.56 -0.26
N HIS A 27 -3.45 -9.81 -0.18
CA HIS A 27 -4.49 -8.81 0.07
C HIS A 27 -4.57 -8.34 1.53
N CYS A 28 -4.47 -9.28 2.49
CA CYS A 28 -4.69 -8.98 3.91
C CYS A 28 -3.51 -9.32 4.84
N GLY A 29 -2.58 -10.16 4.42
CA GLY A 29 -1.43 -10.57 5.22
C GLY A 29 -1.69 -11.75 6.16
N GLU A 30 -2.80 -12.46 6.00
CA GLU A 30 -3.06 -13.70 6.75
C GLU A 30 -2.06 -14.78 6.32
N LEU A 31 -1.47 -15.51 7.27
CA LEU A 31 -0.56 -16.61 6.98
C LEU A 31 -1.37 -17.88 6.71
N PHE A 32 -0.96 -18.65 5.72
CA PHE A 32 -1.57 -19.94 5.41
C PHE A 32 -0.82 -21.11 6.02
N LEU A 33 0.47 -20.91 6.31
CA LEU A 33 1.29 -21.84 7.05
C LEU A 33 1.18 -21.62 8.56
N GLU A 34 1.08 -22.72 9.28
CA GLU A 34 1.21 -22.70 10.74
C GLU A 34 2.70 -22.59 11.14
N GLN A 35 2.99 -21.89 12.23
CA GLN A 35 4.33 -21.81 12.86
C GLN A 35 5.42 -21.09 12.04
N VAL A 36 5.06 -20.13 11.20
CA VAL A 36 6.05 -19.24 10.57
C VAL A 36 6.74 -18.39 11.66
N PRO A 37 8.09 -18.35 11.74
CA PRO A 37 8.78 -17.51 12.72
C PRO A 37 8.71 -16.03 12.32
N CYS A 38 8.71 -15.15 13.31
CA CYS A 38 8.85 -13.71 13.08
C CYS A 38 10.26 -13.40 12.55
N SER A 39 10.34 -12.55 11.53
CA SER A 39 11.63 -12.14 10.94
C SER A 39 12.55 -11.39 11.91
N VAL A 40 11.98 -10.72 12.92
CA VAL A 40 12.73 -9.99 13.96
C VAL A 40 13.00 -10.85 15.20
N HIS A 41 12.06 -11.74 15.56
CA HIS A 41 12.12 -12.57 16.76
C HIS A 41 11.94 -14.04 16.37
N PRO A 42 13.01 -14.75 15.99
CA PRO A 42 12.93 -16.14 15.53
C PRO A 42 12.29 -17.10 16.55
N ASP A 43 12.39 -16.78 17.84
CA ASP A 43 11.82 -17.57 18.94
C ASP A 43 10.29 -17.44 19.07
N ARG A 44 9.65 -16.64 18.22
CA ARG A 44 8.21 -16.34 18.30
C ARG A 44 7.52 -16.57 16.97
N SER A 45 6.34 -17.18 17.04
CA SER A 45 5.48 -17.35 15.87
C SER A 45 4.93 -16.01 15.38
N ALA A 46 4.95 -15.85 14.07
CA ALA A 46 4.32 -14.76 13.36
C ALA A 46 2.80 -14.90 13.40
N LYS A 47 2.12 -13.75 13.47
CA LYS A 47 0.65 -13.67 13.45
C LYS A 47 0.12 -13.26 12.08
N GLY A 48 0.97 -12.67 11.25
CA GLY A 48 0.63 -12.17 9.93
C GLY A 48 1.89 -11.79 9.15
N ALA A 49 1.76 -11.68 7.84
CA ALA A 49 2.76 -11.09 6.96
C ALA A 49 2.38 -9.65 6.62
N CYS A 50 3.35 -8.73 6.67
CA CYS A 50 3.10 -7.37 6.23
C CYS A 50 2.85 -7.35 4.73
N ILE A 51 1.69 -6.85 4.29
CA ILE A 51 1.31 -6.81 2.86
C ILE A 51 2.25 -5.95 2.00
N ILE A 52 3.05 -5.08 2.64
CA ILE A 52 4.01 -4.21 1.97
C ILE A 52 5.39 -4.88 1.86
N CYS A 53 5.90 -5.44 2.96
CA CYS A 53 7.21 -6.09 2.95
C CYS A 53 7.19 -7.51 2.40
N ALA A 54 6.03 -8.17 2.39
CA ALA A 54 5.90 -9.62 2.23
C ALA A 54 6.69 -10.42 3.29
N ILE A 55 6.79 -9.91 4.53
CA ILE A 55 7.58 -10.52 5.61
C ILE A 55 6.68 -10.84 6.81
N PRO A 56 6.84 -12.03 7.45
CA PRO A 56 6.08 -12.43 8.63
C PRO A 56 6.57 -11.73 9.92
N PHE A 57 5.62 -11.26 10.73
CA PHE A 57 5.89 -10.60 12.02
C PHE A 57 5.04 -11.15 13.17
N CYS A 58 5.63 -11.20 14.36
CA CYS A 58 4.92 -11.49 15.60
C CYS A 58 4.03 -10.31 16.04
N PRO A 59 3.10 -10.50 17.00
CA PRO A 59 2.18 -9.46 17.46
C PRO A 59 2.83 -8.18 18.03
N GLU A 60 4.12 -8.22 18.37
CA GLU A 60 4.85 -7.03 18.84
C GLU A 60 5.51 -6.25 17.70
N CYS A 61 5.83 -6.91 16.59
CA CYS A 61 6.51 -6.30 15.44
C CYS A 61 5.54 -5.86 14.34
N GLY A 62 4.28 -6.28 14.42
CA GLY A 62 3.23 -5.91 13.50
C GLY A 62 1.85 -6.22 14.06
N GLY A 63 0.84 -5.62 13.43
CA GLY A 63 -0.53 -5.70 13.88
C GLY A 63 -1.52 -5.54 12.74
N TRP A 64 -2.78 -5.84 13.06
CA TRP A 64 -3.90 -5.67 12.14
C TRP A 64 -4.39 -4.22 12.20
N ILE A 65 -4.33 -3.53 11.05
CA ILE A 65 -4.84 -2.17 10.88
C ILE A 65 -5.96 -2.24 9.85
N GLY A 66 -7.20 -2.11 10.34
CA GLY A 66 -8.38 -2.36 9.51
C GLY A 66 -8.40 -3.82 9.02
N ARG A 67 -8.31 -4.01 7.70
CA ARG A 67 -8.34 -5.35 7.06
C ARG A 67 -6.95 -5.90 6.74
N SER A 68 -5.90 -5.12 6.89
CA SER A 68 -4.54 -5.48 6.46
C SER A 68 -3.61 -5.65 7.66
N PHE A 69 -2.69 -6.61 7.57
CA PHE A 69 -1.61 -6.77 8.53
C PHE A 69 -0.40 -5.95 8.07
N LEU A 70 0.13 -5.13 8.98
CA LEU A 70 1.25 -4.23 8.73
C LEU A 70 2.30 -4.37 9.84
N CYS A 71 3.57 -4.27 9.47
CA CYS A 71 4.64 -4.15 10.46
C CYS A 71 4.67 -2.73 11.05
N ASN A 72 5.37 -2.55 12.17
CA ASN A 72 5.45 -1.26 12.85
C ASN A 72 6.08 -0.14 12.00
N GLN A 73 6.88 -0.47 10.98
CA GLN A 73 7.43 0.51 10.04
C GLN A 73 6.36 1.02 9.06
N HIS A 74 5.42 0.16 8.70
CA HIS A 74 4.37 0.44 7.72
C HIS A 74 3.02 0.77 8.35
N SER A 75 2.92 0.79 9.68
CA SER A 75 1.65 1.01 10.37
C SER A 75 1.03 2.38 10.12
N GLY A 76 1.85 3.37 9.74
CA GLY A 76 1.40 4.73 9.40
C GLY A 76 1.10 4.96 7.93
N TYR A 77 1.14 3.93 7.08
CA TYR A 77 0.89 4.09 5.65
C TYR A 77 -0.61 4.17 5.38
N GLU A 78 -1.00 5.09 4.50
CA GLU A 78 -2.38 5.15 4.02
C GLU A 78 -2.61 4.09 2.95
N ILE A 79 -3.57 3.21 3.20
CA ILE A 79 -3.97 2.14 2.29
C ILE A 79 -5.43 2.34 1.90
N TYR A 80 -5.69 2.40 0.58
CA TYR A 80 -7.03 2.45 -0.01
C TYR A 80 -7.14 1.36 -1.06
N GLU A 81 -8.10 0.45 -0.91
CA GLU A 81 -8.33 -0.65 -1.87
C GLU A 81 -7.01 -1.33 -2.30
N GLU A 82 -6.17 -1.69 -1.33
CA GLU A 82 -4.90 -2.42 -1.52
C GLU A 82 -3.77 -1.62 -2.19
N HIS A 83 -4.05 -0.36 -2.51
CA HIS A 83 -3.07 0.60 -2.95
C HIS A 83 -2.56 1.40 -1.76
N VAL A 84 -1.27 1.64 -1.75
CA VAL A 84 -0.55 2.32 -0.68
C VAL A 84 -0.03 3.65 -1.20
N ARG A 85 -0.23 4.73 -0.44
CA ARG A 85 0.31 6.05 -0.77
C ARG A 85 1.83 6.03 -0.69
N VAL A 86 2.50 6.30 -1.81
CA VAL A 86 3.96 6.48 -1.87
C VAL A 86 4.36 7.94 -1.97
N PHE A 87 3.56 8.77 -2.64
CA PHE A 87 3.86 10.19 -2.82
C PHE A 87 2.60 11.04 -2.71
N GLY A 88 2.69 12.21 -2.07
CA GLY A 88 1.61 13.17 -1.94
C GLY A 88 2.07 14.56 -2.35
N THR A 89 1.32 15.21 -3.24
CA THR A 89 1.61 16.59 -3.68
C THR A 89 0.32 17.33 -4.03
N ASN A 90 0.36 18.66 -3.99
CA ASN A 90 -0.73 19.50 -4.48
C ASN A 90 -0.54 19.90 -5.96
N ASP A 91 0.61 19.59 -6.54
CA ASP A 91 0.96 19.92 -7.93
C ASP A 91 0.64 18.74 -8.86
N THR A 92 -0.24 18.97 -9.83
CA THR A 92 -0.64 17.98 -10.85
C THR A 92 0.54 17.54 -11.70
N LEU A 93 1.45 18.44 -12.07
CA LEU A 93 2.62 18.10 -12.88
C LEU A 93 3.57 17.19 -12.13
N GLN A 94 3.79 17.44 -10.83
CA GLN A 94 4.62 16.57 -10.01
C GLN A 94 3.98 15.19 -9.80
N ALA A 95 2.66 15.13 -9.59
CA ALA A 95 1.94 13.87 -9.45
C ALA A 95 2.03 13.02 -10.73
N GLU A 96 1.77 13.64 -11.89
CA GLU A 96 1.85 12.96 -13.20
C GLU A 96 3.29 12.60 -13.58
N TYR A 97 4.28 13.41 -13.18
CA TYR A 97 5.69 13.08 -13.36
C TYR A 97 6.08 11.85 -12.53
N ALA A 98 5.73 11.83 -11.25
CA ALA A 98 5.99 10.68 -10.37
C ALA A 98 5.32 9.42 -10.90
N ARG A 99 4.04 9.51 -11.32
CA ARG A 99 3.31 8.43 -11.98
C ARG A 99 4.04 7.93 -13.22
N SER A 100 4.40 8.82 -14.15
CA SER A 100 5.10 8.46 -15.39
C SER A 100 6.44 7.77 -15.13
N CYS A 101 7.16 8.18 -14.08
CA CYS A 101 8.42 7.54 -13.68
C CYS A 101 8.20 6.12 -13.15
N LEU A 102 7.15 5.90 -12.36
CA LEU A 102 6.80 4.58 -11.84
C LEU A 102 6.27 3.65 -12.94
N GLU A 103 5.43 4.14 -13.84
CA GLU A 103 4.95 3.37 -15.01
C GLU A 103 6.11 2.94 -15.91
N LYS A 104 7.09 3.82 -16.15
CA LYS A 104 8.32 3.47 -16.91
C LYS A 104 9.18 2.43 -16.21
N ALA A 105 9.07 2.30 -14.90
CA ALA A 105 9.75 1.25 -14.13
C ALA A 105 8.98 -0.09 -14.17
N GLY A 106 7.81 -0.14 -14.82
CA GLY A 106 6.95 -1.34 -14.89
C GLY A 106 6.03 -1.50 -13.68
N LEU A 107 5.87 -0.45 -12.88
CA LEU A 107 4.95 -0.42 -11.73
C LEU A 107 3.57 0.09 -12.17
N HIS A 108 2.56 -0.10 -11.31
CA HIS A 108 1.16 0.23 -11.59
C HIS A 108 0.64 1.36 -10.70
N PRO A 109 1.17 2.60 -10.84
CA PRO A 109 0.72 3.72 -10.04
C PRO A 109 -0.67 4.21 -10.45
N ILE A 110 -1.48 4.58 -9.47
CA ILE A 110 -2.73 5.31 -9.63
C ILE A 110 -2.64 6.67 -8.96
N ILE A 111 -3.27 7.68 -9.55
CA ILE A 111 -3.45 8.98 -8.90
C ILE A 111 -4.82 8.99 -8.25
N PHE A 112 -4.82 9.12 -6.94
CA PHE A 112 -6.02 9.24 -6.14
C PHE A 112 -6.15 10.68 -5.62
N SER A 113 -7.34 11.25 -5.74
CA SER A 113 -7.66 12.58 -5.22
C SER A 113 -9.02 12.57 -4.57
N ARG A 114 -9.12 13.18 -3.38
CA ARG A 114 -10.41 13.43 -2.72
C ARG A 114 -11.08 14.73 -3.17
N LYS A 115 -10.51 15.46 -4.15
CA LYS A 115 -11.16 16.65 -4.73
C LYS A 115 -12.47 16.22 -5.40
N ALA A 116 -13.55 16.33 -4.65
CA ALA A 116 -14.89 16.01 -5.08
C ALA A 116 -15.43 17.13 -5.99
N SER A 117 -15.02 17.17 -7.27
CA SER A 117 -15.76 17.87 -8.34
C SER A 117 -15.02 17.84 -9.69
N PRO A 118 -15.62 17.29 -10.76
CA PRO A 118 -15.18 17.50 -12.16
C PRO A 118 -15.40 18.94 -12.68
N LEU A 119 -16.07 19.80 -11.91
CA LEU A 119 -16.43 21.18 -12.27
C LEU A 119 -15.38 22.22 -11.86
N SER A 120 -14.28 21.84 -11.21
CA SER A 120 -13.22 22.78 -10.82
C SER A 120 -12.22 23.05 -11.97
N LEU A 121 -12.76 23.51 -13.10
CA LEU A 121 -12.00 24.18 -14.16
C LEU A 121 -11.64 25.59 -13.69
N GLY A 122 -10.53 25.72 -12.96
CA GLY A 122 -9.83 27.01 -12.80
C GLY A 122 -10.12 27.83 -11.52
N ALA A 123 -10.71 27.25 -10.48
CA ALA A 123 -10.78 27.88 -9.16
C ALA A 123 -9.99 27.07 -8.12
N PRO A 124 -9.23 27.70 -7.20
CA PRO A 124 -8.72 26.98 -6.04
C PRO A 124 -9.93 26.50 -5.22
N ASP A 125 -10.04 25.18 -5.02
CA ASP A 125 -11.06 24.54 -4.21
C ASP A 125 -10.93 25.00 -2.75
N TYR A 126 -11.51 26.16 -2.43
CA TYR A 126 -11.75 26.56 -1.06
C TYR A 126 -12.98 25.80 -0.57
N THR A 127 -12.78 24.60 -0.04
CA THR A 127 -13.76 24.01 0.87
C THR A 127 -13.82 24.89 2.11
N LEU A 128 -14.83 25.77 2.17
CA LEU A 128 -15.14 26.66 3.30
C LEU A 128 -15.36 25.89 4.63
N PHE A 129 -15.45 24.56 4.57
CA PHE A 129 -15.43 23.66 5.71
C PHE A 129 -14.24 22.71 5.57
N ARG A 130 -13.22 22.91 6.41
CA ARG A 130 -11.88 22.26 6.41
C ARG A 130 -10.91 22.80 5.36
N ALA A 131 -10.52 24.06 5.55
CA ALA A 131 -9.24 24.56 5.08
C ALA A 131 -8.12 23.62 5.51
N SER A 132 -7.29 23.17 4.57
CA SER A 132 -5.88 22.82 4.79
C SER A 132 -5.57 22.07 6.10
N GLY A 133 -6.37 21.06 6.43
CA GLY A 133 -6.25 20.32 7.68
C GLY A 133 -5.44 19.06 7.45
N ASP A 134 -4.26 19.01 8.06
CA ASP A 134 -3.53 17.78 8.32
C ASP A 134 -4.39 16.91 9.27
N PHE A 135 -4.76 15.71 8.83
CA PHE A 135 -5.31 14.70 9.73
C PHE A 135 -4.29 13.56 9.77
N ASP A 136 -3.55 13.48 10.88
CA ASP A 136 -2.58 12.40 11.14
C ASP A 136 -1.37 12.34 10.19
N GLY A 137 -0.90 13.48 9.69
CA GLY A 137 0.20 13.60 8.72
C GLY A 137 -0.26 13.58 7.25
N HIS A 138 -1.58 13.60 7.01
CA HIS A 138 -2.17 13.46 5.68
C HIS A 138 -2.99 14.68 5.28
N ILE A 139 -2.56 15.32 4.20
CA ILE A 139 -3.24 16.48 3.63
C ILE A 139 -4.51 15.99 2.91
N VAL A 140 -5.67 16.47 3.37
CA VAL A 140 -6.99 16.03 2.86
C VAL A 140 -7.21 16.41 1.38
N ASN A 141 -6.56 17.47 0.90
CA ASN A 141 -6.74 18.04 -0.45
C ASN A 141 -5.56 17.81 -1.41
N GLU A 142 -4.71 16.80 -1.16
CA GLU A 142 -3.57 16.48 -2.04
C GLU A 142 -3.90 15.42 -3.10
N LEU A 143 -3.12 15.43 -4.17
CA LEU A 143 -3.01 14.33 -5.13
C LEU A 143 -2.08 13.28 -4.53
N LYS A 144 -2.58 12.05 -4.42
CA LYS A 144 -1.85 10.92 -3.86
C LYS A 144 -1.49 9.99 -4.99
N VAL A 145 -0.20 9.77 -5.20
CA VAL A 145 0.28 8.68 -6.05
C VAL A 145 0.35 7.44 -5.19
N MET A 146 -0.42 6.44 -5.58
CA MET A 146 -0.57 5.18 -4.87
C MET A 146 -0.12 4.04 -5.76
N VAL A 147 0.45 3.00 -5.18
CA VAL A 147 0.88 1.77 -5.88
C VAL A 147 0.36 0.55 -5.13
N PRO A 148 0.17 -0.60 -5.79
CA PRO A 148 -0.10 -1.86 -5.10
C PRO A 148 0.88 -2.11 -3.95
N ALA A 149 0.41 -2.67 -2.84
CA ALA A 149 1.21 -2.85 -1.62
C ALA A 149 2.56 -3.56 -1.88
N GLN A 150 2.58 -4.55 -2.78
CA GLN A 150 3.79 -5.30 -3.13
C GLN A 150 4.85 -4.47 -3.88
N GLU A 151 4.43 -3.40 -4.55
CA GLU A 151 5.29 -2.55 -5.37
C GLU A 151 5.91 -1.38 -4.59
N VAL A 152 5.42 -1.12 -3.37
CA VAL A 152 5.87 0.00 -2.53
C VAL A 152 7.38 0.01 -2.30
N PRO A 153 8.06 -1.10 -1.98
CA PRO A 153 9.50 -1.06 -1.72
C PRO A 153 10.30 -0.62 -2.95
N GLU A 154 9.88 -1.03 -4.16
CA GLU A 154 10.51 -0.58 -5.40
C GLU A 154 10.13 0.87 -5.71
N ALA A 155 8.87 1.23 -5.57
CA ALA A 155 8.38 2.58 -5.82
C ALA A 155 9.13 3.61 -4.98
N GLU A 156 9.29 3.37 -3.67
CA GLU A 156 10.04 4.26 -2.79
C GLU A 156 11.50 4.40 -3.20
N LYS A 157 12.15 3.29 -3.57
CA LYS A 157 13.55 3.31 -4.01
C LYS A 157 13.73 4.19 -5.25
N ARG A 158 12.78 4.13 -6.19
CA ARG A 158 12.79 4.98 -7.40
C ARG A 158 12.54 6.44 -7.07
N LEU A 159 11.55 6.73 -6.25
CA LEU A 159 11.18 8.09 -5.88
C LEU A 159 12.28 8.78 -5.05
N LYS A 160 12.97 8.06 -4.16
CA LYS A 160 14.17 8.54 -3.46
C LYS A 160 15.31 8.85 -4.42
N GLY A 161 15.51 8.01 -5.45
CA GLY A 161 16.50 8.27 -6.51
C GLY A 161 16.20 9.49 -7.39
N LEU A 162 14.97 10.01 -7.34
CA LEU A 162 14.51 11.19 -8.06
C LEU A 162 14.41 12.45 -7.16
N ASP A 163 14.85 12.36 -5.90
CA ASP A 163 14.72 13.41 -4.88
C ASP A 163 13.27 13.92 -4.67
N LEU A 164 12.26 13.12 -5.05
CA LEU A 164 10.84 13.44 -4.85
C LEU A 164 10.40 13.15 -3.42
N ILE A 165 11.10 12.26 -2.72
CA ILE A 165 10.85 11.86 -1.34
C ILE A 165 12.20 11.85 -0.61
N LYS A 166 12.20 12.25 0.67
CA LYS A 166 13.38 12.21 1.55
C LYS A 166 13.68 10.81 2.07
#